data_AF-A0A1I1CAP3-F1
#
_entry.id   AF-A0A1I1CAP3-F1
#
_cell.length_a   1.000
_cell.length_b   1.000
_cell.length_c   1.000
_cell.angle_alpha   90.00
_cell.angle_beta   90.00
_cell.angle_gamma   90.00
#
_symmetry.space_group_name_H-M   'P 1'
#
loop_
_entity.id
_entity.type
_entity.pdbx_description
1 polymer ?
#
loop_
_entity_poly.entity_id
_entity_poly.type
_entity_poly.pdbx_seq_one_letter_code
_entity_poly.pdbx_strand_id
1 'polypeptide(L)' 'MDRFAETEIALLERLRSLKASPDMSINLLDIHAPLDAAGFSTDEVTAVLNALEQDKIAAFIPGRRLLILKELPEA' A
#
# COMPACT_ATOMS: atom_id res chain seq x y z
N MET A 1 -12.87 15.51 -0.37
CA MET A 1 -12.31 14.15 -0.47
C MET A 1 -11.93 13.73 0.94
N ASP A 2 -12.17 12.46 1.29
CA ASP A 2 -11.80 11.93 2.60
C ASP A 2 -10.28 11.65 2.62
N ARG A 3 -9.63 11.89 3.76
CA ARG A 3 -8.18 11.71 3.92
C ARG A 3 -7.77 10.26 3.68
N PHE A 4 -8.65 9.31 4.02
CA PHE A 4 -8.47 7.91 3.70
C PHE A 4 -8.39 7.68 2.19
N ALA A 5 -9.34 8.20 1.41
CA ALA A 5 -9.39 8.04 -0.04
C ALA A 5 -8.19 8.68 -0.75
N GLU A 6 -7.73 9.86 -0.29
CA GLU A 6 -6.50 10.48 -0.80
C GLU A 6 -5.26 9.60 -0.56
N THR A 7 -5.18 9.02 0.65
CA THR A 7 -4.08 8.10 1.00
C THR A 7 -4.15 6.81 0.19
N GLU A 8 -5.35 6.29 -0.05
CA GLU A 8 -5.58 5.10 -0.87
C GLU A 8 -5.11 5.30 -2.30
N ILE A 9 -5.49 6.40 -2.94
CA ILE A 9 -5.05 6.74 -4.30
C ILE A 9 -3.53 6.82 -4.36
N ALA A 10 -2.90 7.59 -3.45
CA ALA A 10 -1.46 7.75 -3.42
C ALA A 10 -0.72 6.42 -3.17
N LEU A 11 -1.27 5.56 -2.31
CA LEU A 11 -0.72 4.24 -2.03
C LEU A 11 -0.82 3.32 -3.24
N LEU A 12 -1.98 3.28 -3.93
CA LEU A 12 -2.17 2.48 -5.13
C LEU A 12 -1.25 2.94 -6.26
N GLU A 13 -1.12 4.26 -6.47
CA GLU A 13 -0.16 4.83 -7.42
C GLU A 13 1.27 4.42 -7.07
N ARG A 14 1.64 4.45 -5.78
CA ARG A 14 2.96 4.01 -5.32
C ARG A 14 3.20 2.54 -5.62
N LEU A 15 2.24 1.66 -5.32
CA LEU A 15 2.35 0.23 -5.62
C LEU A 15 2.47 -0.01 -7.14
N ARG A 16 1.70 0.71 -7.97
CA ARG A 16 1.82 0.63 -9.44
C ARG A 16 3.18 1.12 -9.93
N SER A 17 3.74 2.18 -9.34
CA SER A 17 5.10 2.66 -9.67
C SER A 17 6.19 1.62 -9.37
N LEU A 18 5.94 0.77 -8.37
CA LEU A 18 6.78 -0.37 -8.02
C LEU A 18 6.52 -1.60 -8.90
N LYS A 19 5.59 -1.50 -9.85
CA LYS A 19 5.12 -2.60 -10.71
C LYS A 19 4.62 -3.79 -9.90
N ALA A 20 3.95 -3.50 -8.79
CA ALA A 20 3.31 -4.49 -7.94
C ALA A 20 2.42 -5.41 -8.77
N SER A 21 2.61 -6.72 -8.58
CA SER A 21 1.88 -7.78 -9.26
C SER A 21 1.63 -8.93 -8.29
N PRO A 22 0.65 -9.81 -8.55
CA PRO A 22 0.41 -10.97 -7.71
C PRO A 22 1.69 -11.79 -7.45
N ASP A 23 1.80 -12.32 -6.22
CA ASP A 23 2.95 -13.05 -5.67
C ASP A 23 4.24 -12.21 -5.48
N MET A 24 4.23 -10.92 -5.84
CA MET A 24 5.33 -10.00 -5.56
C MET A 24 5.31 -9.57 -4.08
N SER A 25 6.47 -9.62 -3.44
CA SER A 25 6.65 -9.01 -2.12
C SER A 25 7.40 -7.68 -2.22
N ILE A 26 6.92 -6.69 -1.50
CA ILE A 26 7.43 -5.31 -1.52
C ILE A 26 7.84 -4.93 -0.09
N ASN A 27 8.96 -4.23 0.07
CA ASN A 27 9.37 -3.73 1.38
C ASN A 27 8.44 -2.59 1.80
N LEU A 28 7.92 -2.63 3.02
CA LEU A 28 7.08 -1.56 3.55
C LEU A 28 7.80 -0.21 3.56
N LEU A 29 9.13 -0.19 3.71
CA LEU A 29 9.91 1.05 3.63
C LEU A 29 9.81 1.70 2.23
N ASP A 30 9.75 0.89 1.17
CA ASP A 30 9.61 1.40 -0.20
C ASP A 30 8.23 2.02 -0.44
N ILE A 31 7.25 1.74 0.43
CA ILE A 31 5.90 2.31 0.40
C ILE A 31 5.83 3.52 1.33
N HIS A 32 6.22 3.37 2.60
CA HIS A 32 6.10 4.43 3.60
C HIS A 32 7.00 5.63 3.32
N ALA A 33 8.27 5.44 2.92
CA ALA A 33 9.19 6.57 2.78
C ALA A 33 8.73 7.60 1.73
N PRO A 34 8.25 7.20 0.53
CA PRO A 34 7.71 8.16 -0.43
C PRO A 34 6.38 8.80 -0.01
N LEU A 35 5.53 8.06 0.71
CA LEU A 35 4.24 8.58 1.18
C LEU A 35 4.43 9.57 2.34
N ASP A 36 5.37 9.30 3.25
CA ASP A 36 5.79 10.22 4.31
C ASP A 36 6.35 11.52 3.70
N ALA A 37 7.22 11.41 2.69
CA ALA A 37 7.72 12.56 1.94
C ALA A 37 6.63 13.36 1.20
N ALA A 38 5.52 12.70 0.83
CA ALA A 38 4.34 13.33 0.24
C ALA A 38 3.37 13.89 1.30
N GLY A 39 3.68 13.77 2.59
CA GLY A 39 2.90 14.31 3.69
C GLY A 39 1.78 13.39 4.21
N PHE A 40 1.83 12.09 3.92
CA PHE A 40 0.96 11.09 4.53
C PHE A 40 1.60 10.49 5.77
N SER A 41 0.88 10.46 6.87
CA SER A 41 1.38 9.88 8.11
C SER A 41 1.45 8.35 8.04
N THR A 42 2.28 7.76 8.90
CA THR A 42 2.38 6.29 8.99
C THR A 42 1.05 5.64 9.34
N ASP A 43 0.24 6.26 10.21
CA ASP A 43 -1.07 5.73 10.60
C ASP A 43 -2.07 5.74 9.44
N GLU A 44 -2.09 6.81 8.65
CA GLU A 44 -2.92 6.92 7.43
C GLU A 44 -2.55 5.81 6.43
N VAL A 45 -1.26 5.66 6.12
CA VAL A 45 -0.77 4.63 5.19
C VAL A 45 -1.08 3.23 5.73
N THR A 46 -0.87 3.00 7.02
CA THR A 46 -1.13 1.70 7.65
C THR A 46 -2.62 1.36 7.64
N ALA A 47 -3.51 2.34 7.83
CA ALA A 47 -4.95 2.13 7.75
C ALA A 47 -5.38 1.62 6.36
N VAL A 48 -4.83 2.20 5.29
CA VAL A 48 -5.08 1.75 3.92
C VAL A 48 -4.48 0.36 3.67
N LEU A 49 -3.24 0.11 4.10
CA LEU A 49 -2.62 -1.22 3.96
C LEU A 49 -3.43 -2.31 4.67
N ASN A 50 -3.98 -2.00 5.86
CA ASN A 50 -4.86 -2.90 6.58
C ASN A 50 -6.16 -3.18 5.82
N ALA A 51 -6.74 -2.17 5.14
CA ALA A 51 -7.92 -2.37 4.31
C ALA A 51 -7.62 -3.32 3.12
N LEU A 52 -6.49 -3.14 2.44
CA LEU A 52 -6.04 -4.06 1.38
C LEU A 52 -5.83 -5.49 1.90
N GLU A 53 -5.36 -5.65 3.13
CA GLU A 53 -5.25 -6.95 3.78
C GLU A 53 -6.61 -7.57 4.10
N GLN A 54 -7.56 -6.78 4.63
CA GLN A 54 -8.93 -7.22 4.89
C GLN A 54 -9.64 -7.69 3.61
N ASP A 55 -9.42 -7.01 2.49
CA ASP A 55 -9.95 -7.37 1.17
C ASP A 55 -9.18 -8.52 0.49
N LYS A 56 -8.13 -9.00 1.16
CA LYS A 56 -7.22 -10.06 0.67
C LYS A 56 -6.60 -9.71 -0.68
N ILE A 57 -6.34 -8.42 -0.89
CA ILE A 57 -5.61 -7.89 -2.06
C ILE A 57 -4.10 -7.97 -1.76
N ALA A 58 -3.72 -7.72 -0.52
CA ALA A 58 -2.36 -7.85 -0.03
C ALA A 58 -2.32 -8.60 1.32
N ALA A 59 -1.14 -8.93 1.81
CA ALA A 59 -0.95 -9.47 3.16
C ALA A 59 0.38 -9.03 3.74
N PHE A 60 0.41 -8.74 5.03
CA PHE A 60 1.68 -8.54 5.73
C PHE A 60 2.40 -9.88 5.89
N ILE A 61 3.68 -9.91 5.52
CA ILE A 61 4.54 -11.06 5.72
C ILE A 61 5.76 -10.67 6.56
N PRO A 62 6.44 -11.64 7.21
CA PRO A 62 7.64 -11.37 7.99
C PRO A 62 8.71 -10.59 7.22
N GLY A 63 9.49 -9.80 7.95
CA GLY A 63 10.55 -8.97 7.36
C GLY A 63 10.10 -7.58 6.90
N ARG A 64 8.97 -7.07 7.42
CA ARG A 64 8.38 -5.76 7.05
C ARG A 64 8.09 -5.69 5.56
N ARG A 65 7.41 -6.70 5.04
CA ARG A 65 7.03 -6.78 3.63
C ARG A 65 5.53 -6.94 3.47
N LEU A 66 5.06 -6.46 2.33
CA LEU A 66 3.69 -6.64 1.86
C LEU A 66 3.74 -7.60 0.67
N LEU A 67 3.03 -8.73 0.77
CA LEU A 67 2.80 -9.65 -0.34
C LEU A 67 1.55 -9.23 -1.09
N ILE A 68 1.63 -9.07 -2.40
CA ILE A 68 0.47 -8.82 -3.24
C ILE A 68 -0.19 -10.16 -3.59
N LEU A 69 -1.46 -10.31 -3.26
CA LEU A 69 -2.22 -11.56 -3.45
C LEU A 69 -3.08 -11.52 -4.71
N LYS A 70 -3.51 -10.33 -5.13
CA LYS A 70 -4.40 -10.11 -6.27
C LYS A 70 -3.96 -8.87 -7.03
N GLU A 71 -4.53 -8.69 -8.22
CA GLU A 71 -4.42 -7.43 -8.95
C GLU A 71 -4.89 -6.26 -8.09
N LEU A 72 -4.19 -5.14 -8.20
CA LEU A 72 -4.53 -3.93 -7.48
C LEU A 72 -5.83 -3.34 -8.04
N PRO A 73 -6.72 -2.81 -7.20
CA PRO A 73 -7.93 -2.13 -7.65
C PRO A 73 -7.59 -0.91 -8.52
N GLU A 74 -8.51 -0.50 -9.38
CA GLU A 74 -8.44 0.81 -10.05
C GLU A 74 -8.68 1.91 -9.00
N ALA A 75 -7.96 3.03 -9.11
CA ALA A 75 -8.01 4.13 -8.15
C ALA A 75 -9.17 5.09 -8.47
#